data_AF-A0A7V2IJY4-F1
#
_entry.id   AF-A0A7V2IJY4-F1
#
_cell.length_a   1.000
_cell.length_b   1.000
_cell.length_c   1.000
_cell.angle_alpha   90.00
_cell.angle_beta   90.00
_cell.angle_gamma   90.00
#
_symmetry.space_group_name_H-M   'P 1'
#
loop_
_entity.id
_entity.type
_entity.pdbx_description
1 polymer ?
#
loop_
_entity_poly.entity_id
_entity_poly.type
_entity_poly.pdbx_seq_one_letter_code
_entity_poly.pdbx_strand_id
1 'polypeptide(L)'
;MLKSHIQNGFEYELWELNPIINVIHKTATMKNIKLNVFNLLKELRKSSYEFIPNWSNLNYWFPREFISVLSKAWGFVHSLDDEIKYIFLIPLIKTTKYFSYCDEKLHKLYKSKYSKRKIEKLLKEDWENQFYYMLEKEINILLKKIYEYNLLKPKEVNYKIKSGIDTIEEKLDSEVNIPITSPPYLQAQEYIRSTKLELFWLGYEESYIRNLKSTMNLEIK
;
A
#
# COMPACT_ATOMS: atom_id res chain seq x y z
N MET A 1 16.00 31.24 16.58
CA MET A 1 16.96 30.22 17.02
C MET A 1 16.20 29.01 17.59
N LEU A 2 15.43 28.31 16.75
CA LEU A 2 14.52 27.20 17.16
C LEU A 2 14.29 26.26 15.94
N LYS A 3 15.38 25.81 15.31
CA LYS A 3 15.36 24.85 14.19
C LYS A 3 16.25 23.62 14.44
N SER A 4 16.66 23.36 15.69
CA SER A 4 17.74 22.40 15.99
C SER A 4 17.38 21.19 16.85
N HIS A 5 16.12 20.98 17.27
CA HIS A 5 15.86 20.02 18.37
C HIS A 5 14.85 18.90 18.12
N ILE A 6 14.48 18.58 16.87
CA ILE A 6 13.80 17.30 16.58
C ILE A 6 14.62 16.51 15.56
N GLN A 7 15.84 16.15 15.98
CA GLN A 7 16.68 15.12 15.33
C GLN A 7 16.78 13.86 16.20
N ASN A 8 15.90 13.72 17.19
CA ASN A 8 15.90 12.56 18.08
C ASN A 8 15.02 11.47 17.48
N GLY A 9 15.66 10.45 16.90
CA GLY A 9 15.01 9.16 16.71
C GLY A 9 14.89 8.46 18.06
N PHE A 10 13.68 7.96 18.36
CA PHE A 10 13.43 7.06 19.48
C PHE A 10 13.25 5.65 18.95
N GLU A 11 13.65 4.66 19.73
CA GLU A 11 13.27 3.27 19.46
C GLU A 11 11.76 3.13 19.64
N TYR A 12 11.10 2.33 18.80
CA TYR A 12 9.64 2.19 18.85
C TYR A 12 9.16 0.79 18.51
N GLU A 13 8.04 0.43 19.10
CA GLU A 13 7.24 -0.72 18.70
C GLU A 13 5.92 -0.21 18.10
N LEU A 14 5.63 -0.61 16.86
CA LEU A 14 4.43 -0.20 16.12
C LEU A 14 3.49 -1.38 15.93
N TRP A 15 2.28 -1.27 16.46
CA TRP A 15 1.24 -2.27 16.34
C TRP A 15 0.12 -1.75 15.44
N GLU A 16 -0.28 -2.53 14.45
CA GLU A 16 -1.31 -2.13 13.50
C GLU A 16 -2.03 -3.36 12.94
N LEU A 17 -3.36 -3.29 12.92
CA LEU A 17 -4.23 -4.35 12.42
C LEU A 17 -4.09 -4.51 10.89
N ASN A 18 -3.81 -3.42 10.18
CA ASN A 18 -3.63 -3.46 8.74
C ASN A 18 -2.19 -3.81 8.33
N PRO A 19 -1.95 -4.97 7.70
CA PRO A 19 -0.60 -5.42 7.36
C PRO A 19 0.06 -4.60 6.23
N ILE A 20 -0.69 -3.70 5.59
CA ILE A 20 -0.12 -2.70 4.66
C ILE A 20 0.94 -1.82 5.35
N ILE A 21 0.90 -1.70 6.68
CA ILE A 21 1.87 -0.94 7.46
C ILE A 21 3.30 -1.39 7.20
N ASN A 22 3.52 -2.68 6.92
CA ASN A 22 4.85 -3.19 6.58
C ASN A 22 5.42 -2.54 5.32
N VAL A 23 4.55 -2.30 4.33
CA VAL A 23 4.93 -1.63 3.09
C VAL A 23 5.16 -0.15 3.36
N ILE A 24 4.20 0.50 4.03
CA ILE A 24 4.27 1.94 4.32
C ILE A 24 5.53 2.27 5.13
N HIS A 25 5.76 1.52 6.20
CA HIS A 25 6.90 1.71 7.10
C HIS A 25 8.21 1.52 6.35
N LYS A 26 8.41 0.35 5.72
CA LYS A 26 9.65 0.05 5.00
C LYS A 26 9.94 1.10 3.94
N THR A 27 8.92 1.52 3.18
CA THR A 27 9.04 2.57 2.17
C THR A 27 9.37 3.94 2.80
N ALA A 28 8.74 4.30 3.92
CA ALA A 28 8.95 5.58 4.59
C ALA A 28 10.34 5.73 5.22
N THR A 29 10.94 4.62 5.68
CA THR A 29 12.28 4.60 6.29
C THR A 29 13.39 4.28 5.29
N MET A 30 13.10 4.20 3.98
CA MET A 30 14.12 3.91 2.98
C MET A 30 15.19 4.99 2.93
N LYS A 31 16.44 4.56 2.76
CA LYS A 31 17.53 5.46 2.41
C LYS A 31 17.39 5.92 0.96
N ASN A 32 18.11 6.99 0.61
CA ASN A 32 18.23 7.41 -0.78
C ASN A 32 18.87 6.29 -1.62
N ILE A 33 18.19 5.87 -2.68
CA ILE A 33 18.69 4.88 -3.63
C ILE A 33 18.92 5.57 -4.98
N LYS A 34 20.08 5.33 -5.59
CA LYS A 34 20.36 5.76 -6.96
C LYS A 34 19.70 4.81 -7.93
N LEU A 35 18.67 5.26 -8.61
CA LEU A 35 17.87 4.42 -9.50
C LEU A 35 17.63 5.10 -10.83
N ASN A 36 17.65 4.30 -11.89
CA ASN A 36 17.19 4.73 -13.19
C ASN A 36 15.73 4.28 -13.37
N VAL A 37 14.80 5.15 -12.96
CA VAL A 37 13.35 4.89 -13.04
C VAL A 37 12.92 4.55 -14.46
N PHE A 38 13.48 5.22 -15.46
CA PHE A 38 13.17 4.99 -16.87
C PHE A 38 13.53 3.55 -17.30
N ASN A 39 14.72 3.06 -16.92
CA ASN A 39 15.12 1.68 -17.23
C ASN A 39 14.22 0.66 -16.53
N LEU A 40 13.92 0.86 -15.24
CA LEU A 40 13.05 -0.06 -14.51
C LEU A 40 11.63 -0.09 -15.08
N LEU A 41 11.07 1.05 -15.50
CA LEU A 41 9.76 1.08 -16.17
C LEU A 41 9.79 0.39 -17.53
N LYS A 42 10.91 0.48 -18.26
CA LYS A 42 11.11 -0.22 -19.52
C LYS A 42 11.18 -1.74 -19.32
N GLU A 43 11.84 -2.19 -18.26
CA GLU A 43 11.88 -3.60 -17.86
C GLU A 43 10.50 -4.10 -17.44
N LEU A 44 9.80 -3.34 -16.58
CA LEU A 44 8.44 -3.65 -16.13
C LEU A 44 7.48 -3.79 -17.32
N ARG A 45 7.53 -2.89 -18.31
CA ARG A 45 6.71 -2.97 -19.54
C ARG A 45 7.00 -4.21 -20.39
N LYS A 46 8.23 -4.72 -20.35
CA LYS A 46 8.67 -5.90 -21.11
C LYS A 46 8.54 -7.21 -20.34
N SER A 47 8.25 -7.12 -19.04
CA SER A 47 8.16 -8.28 -18.16
C SER A 47 7.09 -9.26 -18.64
N SER A 48 7.42 -10.55 -18.56
CA SER A 48 6.47 -11.65 -18.71
C SER A 48 6.04 -12.27 -17.38
N TYR A 49 6.59 -11.83 -16.25
CA TYR A 49 6.14 -12.28 -14.93
C TYR A 49 4.72 -11.81 -14.69
N GLU A 50 3.85 -12.72 -14.25
CA GLU A 50 2.45 -12.41 -13.93
C GLU A 50 2.15 -12.74 -12.48
N PHE A 51 1.41 -11.86 -11.84
CA PHE A 51 0.81 -12.10 -10.53
C PHE A 51 -0.68 -11.76 -10.61
N ILE A 52 -1.53 -12.74 -10.31
CA ILE A 52 -2.97 -12.55 -10.17
C ILE A 52 -3.32 -12.87 -8.72
N PRO A 53 -3.94 -11.94 -7.97
CA PRO A 53 -4.27 -12.20 -6.59
C PRO A 53 -5.32 -13.31 -6.48
N ASN A 54 -5.21 -14.13 -5.43
CA ASN A 54 -6.23 -15.12 -5.08
C ASN A 54 -7.47 -14.41 -4.50
N TRP A 55 -8.26 -13.80 -5.39
CA TRP A 55 -9.45 -13.05 -5.05
C TRP A 55 -10.64 -13.50 -5.89
N SER A 56 -11.59 -14.18 -5.23
CA SER A 56 -12.80 -14.71 -5.86
C SER A 56 -13.60 -13.69 -6.68
N ASN A 57 -13.53 -12.41 -6.32
CA ASN A 57 -14.29 -11.34 -6.94
C ASN A 57 -13.44 -10.37 -7.77
N LEU A 58 -12.25 -10.76 -8.24
CA LEU A 58 -11.36 -9.87 -9.00
C LEU A 58 -12.06 -9.19 -10.20
N ASN A 59 -12.75 -9.97 -11.03
CA ASN A 59 -13.48 -9.49 -12.22
C ASN A 59 -14.69 -8.59 -11.89
N TYR A 60 -15.16 -8.59 -10.63
CA TYR A 60 -16.18 -7.63 -10.19
C TYR A 60 -15.58 -6.22 -10.05
N TRP A 61 -14.32 -6.15 -9.61
CA TRP A 61 -13.60 -4.92 -9.29
C TRP A 61 -12.73 -4.39 -10.42
N PHE A 62 -12.39 -5.20 -11.42
CA PHE A 62 -11.56 -4.80 -12.55
C PHE A 62 -12.15 -5.25 -13.89
N PRO A 63 -12.06 -4.43 -14.95
CA PRO A 63 -12.22 -4.89 -16.32
C PRO A 63 -11.16 -5.95 -16.67
N ARG A 64 -11.52 -6.92 -17.51
CA ARG A 64 -10.58 -8.00 -17.92
C ARG A 64 -9.39 -7.44 -18.69
N GLU A 65 -9.62 -6.40 -19.46
CA GLU A 65 -8.63 -5.67 -20.25
C GLU A 65 -7.49 -5.18 -19.34
N PHE A 66 -7.83 -4.61 -18.18
CA PHE A 66 -6.85 -4.04 -17.26
C PHE A 66 -6.11 -5.12 -16.47
N ILE A 67 -6.74 -6.27 -16.20
CA ILE A 67 -6.12 -7.37 -15.44
C ILE A 67 -4.83 -7.84 -16.11
N SER A 68 -4.78 -7.92 -17.44
CA SER A 68 -3.57 -8.36 -18.14
C SER A 68 -2.35 -7.46 -17.81
N VAL A 69 -2.49 -6.14 -17.97
CA VAL A 69 -1.41 -5.18 -17.69
C VAL A 69 -1.09 -5.12 -16.20
N LEU A 70 -2.12 -5.10 -15.34
CA LEU A 70 -1.93 -5.11 -13.89
C LEU A 70 -1.18 -6.36 -13.43
N SER A 71 -1.55 -7.53 -13.96
CA SER A 71 -0.91 -8.80 -13.59
C SER A 71 0.58 -8.82 -13.93
N LYS A 72 0.97 -8.24 -15.08
CA LYS A 72 2.38 -8.14 -15.46
C LYS A 72 3.16 -7.13 -14.62
N ALA A 73 2.56 -5.99 -14.34
CA ALA A 73 3.17 -4.97 -13.49
C ALA A 73 3.40 -5.49 -12.07
N TRP A 74 2.38 -6.14 -11.49
CA TRP A 74 2.48 -6.77 -10.17
C TRP A 74 3.42 -7.99 -10.19
N GLY A 75 3.37 -8.81 -11.24
CA GLY A 75 4.26 -9.96 -11.39
C GLY A 75 5.73 -9.56 -11.44
N PHE A 76 6.05 -8.50 -12.17
CA PHE A 76 7.38 -7.90 -12.15
C PHE A 76 7.78 -7.44 -10.74
N VAL A 77 6.92 -6.72 -10.04
CA VAL A 77 7.26 -6.20 -8.70
C VAL A 77 7.41 -7.31 -7.66
N HIS A 78 6.60 -8.37 -7.76
CA HIS A 78 6.70 -9.55 -6.89
C HIS A 78 7.92 -10.43 -7.18
N SER A 79 8.46 -10.38 -8.41
CA SER A 79 9.71 -11.08 -8.75
C SER A 79 10.98 -10.33 -8.36
N LEU A 80 10.86 -9.11 -7.81
CA LEU A 80 11.99 -8.37 -7.26
C LEU A 80 12.26 -8.82 -5.82
N ASP A 81 13.49 -9.28 -5.56
CA ASP A 81 13.92 -9.73 -4.24
C ASP A 81 14.45 -8.58 -3.34
N ASP A 82 14.69 -7.41 -3.93
CA ASP A 82 15.42 -6.30 -3.31
C ASP A 82 14.53 -5.19 -2.71
N GLU A 83 15.15 -4.27 -1.97
CA GLU A 83 14.54 -3.02 -1.48
C GLU A 83 13.84 -2.20 -2.59
N ILE A 84 14.27 -2.39 -3.85
CA ILE A 84 13.73 -1.71 -5.03
C ILE A 84 12.22 -1.92 -5.16
N LYS A 85 11.67 -3.08 -4.77
CA LYS A 85 10.23 -3.34 -4.89
C LYS A 85 9.38 -2.33 -4.12
N TYR A 86 9.86 -1.85 -2.97
CA TYR A 86 9.13 -0.89 -2.11
C TYR A 86 8.94 0.48 -2.75
N ILE A 87 9.69 0.77 -3.82
CA ILE A 87 9.54 1.97 -4.65
C ILE A 87 8.36 1.83 -5.59
N PHE A 88 8.00 0.60 -5.96
CA PHE A 88 6.85 0.32 -6.79
C PHE A 88 5.59 0.06 -5.97
N LEU A 89 5.67 -0.59 -4.81
CA LEU A 89 4.47 -1.06 -4.10
C LEU A 89 3.45 0.05 -3.81
N ILE A 90 3.86 1.18 -3.22
CA ILE A 90 2.92 2.29 -2.93
C ILE A 90 2.38 2.95 -4.22
N PRO A 91 3.22 3.34 -5.21
CA PRO A 91 2.73 3.83 -6.50
C PRO A 91 1.78 2.87 -7.20
N LEU A 92 2.11 1.57 -7.21
CA LEU A 92 1.34 0.54 -7.89
C LEU A 92 0.02 0.27 -7.16
N ILE A 93 -0.01 0.30 -5.83
CA ILE A 93 -1.24 0.30 -5.03
C ILE A 93 -2.19 1.41 -5.50
N LYS A 94 -1.69 2.65 -5.57
CA LYS A 94 -2.51 3.81 -5.96
C LYS A 94 -3.00 3.70 -7.40
N THR A 95 -2.10 3.43 -8.34
CA THR A 95 -2.45 3.28 -9.75
C THR A 95 -3.43 2.13 -9.96
N THR A 96 -3.20 0.98 -9.32
CA THR A 96 -4.11 -0.18 -9.41
C THR A 96 -5.51 0.17 -8.89
N LYS A 97 -5.61 0.90 -7.76
CA LYS A 97 -6.90 1.37 -7.25
C LYS A 97 -7.60 2.31 -8.25
N TYR A 98 -6.86 3.20 -8.90
CA TYR A 98 -7.40 4.08 -9.94
C TYR A 98 -7.94 3.31 -11.16
N PHE A 99 -7.26 2.25 -11.59
CA PHE A 99 -7.72 1.37 -12.66
C PHE A 99 -8.72 0.30 -12.18
N SER A 100 -9.36 0.51 -11.03
CA SER A 100 -10.42 -0.35 -10.53
C SER A 100 -11.77 0.36 -10.54
N TYR A 101 -12.83 -0.44 -10.41
CA TYR A 101 -14.17 0.04 -10.11
C TYR A 101 -14.35 0.53 -8.66
N CYS A 102 -13.29 0.59 -7.85
CA CYS A 102 -13.36 1.23 -6.53
C CYS A 102 -13.49 2.75 -6.70
N ASP A 103 -14.39 3.37 -5.94
CA ASP A 103 -14.43 4.81 -5.78
C ASP A 103 -13.34 5.25 -4.80
N GLU A 104 -12.34 5.96 -5.32
CA GLU A 104 -11.19 6.45 -4.55
C GLU A 104 -11.56 7.55 -3.55
N LYS A 105 -12.75 8.17 -3.70
CA LYS A 105 -13.23 9.23 -2.80
C LYS A 105 -13.91 8.69 -1.54
N LEU A 106 -14.15 7.38 -1.48
CA LEU A 106 -14.84 6.74 -0.36
C LEU A 106 -13.87 5.89 0.44
N HIS A 107 -14.04 5.92 1.76
CA HIS A 107 -13.22 5.11 2.67
C HIS A 107 -13.54 3.63 2.59
N LYS A 108 -14.73 3.21 2.13
CA LYS A 108 -15.06 1.80 1.96
C LYS A 108 -14.91 1.37 0.51
N LEU A 109 -14.46 0.12 0.30
CA LEU A 109 -14.46 -0.51 -1.01
C LEU A 109 -15.88 -0.51 -1.60
N TYR A 110 -16.12 0.39 -2.55
CA TYR A 110 -17.45 0.67 -3.10
C TYR A 110 -17.37 1.00 -4.59
N LYS A 111 -18.31 0.42 -5.36
CA LYS A 111 -18.43 0.60 -6.80
C LYS A 111 -19.51 1.62 -7.14
N SER A 112 -19.13 2.89 -7.19
CA SER A 112 -20.04 4.01 -7.48
C SER A 112 -20.36 4.17 -8.97
N LYS A 113 -21.41 4.95 -9.30
CA LYS A 113 -21.67 5.37 -10.69
C LYS A 113 -20.50 6.18 -11.29
N TYR A 114 -19.79 6.96 -10.46
CA TYR A 114 -18.65 7.76 -10.87
C TYR A 114 -17.44 6.89 -11.28
N SER A 115 -17.06 5.94 -10.42
CA SER A 115 -15.97 4.99 -10.72
C SER A 115 -16.27 4.13 -11.96
N LYS A 116 -17.51 3.68 -12.15
CA LYS A 116 -17.93 2.99 -13.39
C LYS A 116 -17.71 3.84 -14.64
N ARG A 117 -18.19 5.09 -14.64
CA ARG A 117 -18.02 6.02 -15.76
C ARG A 117 -16.55 6.33 -16.05
N LYS A 118 -15.71 6.48 -15.01
CA LYS A 118 -14.26 6.64 -15.16
C LYS A 118 -13.67 5.46 -15.95
N ILE A 119 -13.99 4.24 -15.53
CA ILE A 119 -13.48 3.03 -16.16
C ILE A 119 -14.01 2.86 -17.60
N GLU A 120 -15.30 3.12 -17.84
CA GLU A 120 -15.90 3.13 -19.18
C GLU A 120 -15.24 4.15 -20.12
N LYS A 121 -14.79 5.29 -19.58
CA LYS A 121 -14.03 6.29 -20.33
C LYS A 121 -12.62 5.78 -20.63
N LEU A 122 -11.90 5.27 -19.63
CA LEU A 122 -10.55 4.74 -19.80
C LEU A 122 -10.52 3.62 -20.86
N LEU A 123 -11.48 2.70 -20.84
CA LEU A 123 -11.59 1.62 -21.84
C LEU A 123 -11.73 2.11 -23.30
N LYS A 124 -12.12 3.37 -23.52
CA LYS A 124 -12.23 3.98 -24.85
C LYS A 124 -11.00 4.80 -25.25
N GLU A 125 -10.02 4.92 -24.35
CA GLU A 125 -8.81 5.69 -24.53
C GLU A 125 -7.59 4.76 -24.49
N ASP A 126 -6.40 5.32 -24.66
CA ASP A 126 -5.12 4.62 -24.49
C ASP A 126 -4.81 4.43 -22.99
N TRP A 127 -5.60 3.59 -22.34
CA TRP A 127 -5.54 3.35 -20.90
C TRP A 127 -4.23 2.72 -20.47
N GLU A 128 -3.57 1.94 -21.33
CA GLU A 128 -2.30 1.28 -21.02
C GLU A 128 -1.18 2.31 -20.89
N ASN A 129 -1.06 3.25 -21.84
CA ASN A 129 -0.10 4.35 -21.69
C ASN A 129 -0.45 5.26 -20.51
N GLN A 130 -1.74 5.50 -20.25
CA GLN A 130 -2.18 6.25 -19.06
C GLN A 130 -1.77 5.55 -17.75
N PHE A 131 -1.88 4.22 -17.69
CA PHE A 131 -1.46 3.42 -16.53
C PHE A 131 0.03 3.63 -16.24
N TYR A 132 0.88 3.45 -17.25
CA TYR A 132 2.32 3.61 -17.05
C TYR A 132 2.73 5.05 -16.76
N TYR A 133 2.09 6.04 -17.37
CA TYR A 133 2.32 7.45 -17.07
C TYR A 133 1.96 7.79 -15.62
N MET A 134 0.81 7.29 -15.14
CA MET A 134 0.40 7.50 -13.75
C MET A 134 1.35 6.79 -12.78
N LEU A 135 1.77 5.57 -13.09
CA LEU A 135 2.74 4.83 -12.28
C LEU A 135 4.08 5.57 -12.18
N GLU A 136 4.61 6.05 -13.30
CA GLU A 136 5.85 6.85 -13.33
C GLU A 136 5.72 8.12 -12.48
N LYS A 137 4.60 8.84 -12.62
CA LYS A 137 4.33 10.04 -11.83
C LYS A 137 4.33 9.74 -10.32
N GLU A 138 3.65 8.68 -9.90
CA GLU A 138 3.58 8.30 -8.47
C GLU A 138 4.93 7.82 -7.94
N ILE A 139 5.75 7.13 -8.75
CA ILE A 139 7.13 6.78 -8.40
C ILE A 139 7.97 8.04 -8.18
N ASN A 140 7.89 9.01 -9.08
CA ASN A 140 8.64 10.27 -8.95
C ASN A 140 8.21 11.08 -7.71
N ILE A 141 6.91 11.09 -7.40
CA ILE A 141 6.39 11.71 -6.17
C ILE A 141 6.96 11.01 -4.93
N LEU A 142 6.98 9.67 -4.92
CA LEU A 142 7.53 8.90 -3.81
C LEU A 142 9.03 9.16 -3.63
N LEU A 143 9.82 9.08 -4.69
CA LEU A 143 11.27 9.31 -4.64
C LEU A 143 11.61 10.70 -4.13
N LYS A 144 10.83 11.72 -4.53
CA LYS A 144 10.98 13.07 -4.00
C LYS A 144 10.76 13.12 -2.48
N LYS A 145 9.72 12.45 -1.96
CA LYS A 145 9.45 12.38 -0.52
C LYS A 145 10.55 11.64 0.25
N ILE A 146 11.05 10.52 -0.29
CA ILE A 146 12.17 9.78 0.30
C ILE A 146 13.40 10.70 0.36
N TYR A 147 13.69 11.42 -0.72
CA TYR A 147 14.79 12.38 -0.76
C TYR A 147 14.64 13.49 0.28
N GLU A 148 13.49 14.15 0.35
CA GLU A 148 13.18 15.20 1.32
C GLU A 148 13.31 14.70 2.77
N TYR A 149 12.85 13.49 3.07
CA TYR A 149 13.00 12.89 4.38
C TYR A 149 14.48 12.63 4.72
N ASN A 150 15.25 12.07 3.79
CA ASN A 150 16.68 11.80 3.98
C ASN A 150 17.51 13.08 4.16
N LEU A 151 17.11 14.22 3.58
CA LEU A 151 17.75 15.52 3.82
C LEU A 151 17.69 15.96 5.30
N LEU A 152 16.70 15.49 6.05
CA LEU A 152 16.59 15.76 7.49
C LEU A 152 17.61 14.98 8.32
N LYS A 153 18.35 14.04 7.69
CA LYS A 153 19.33 13.15 8.33
C LYS A 153 18.71 12.43 9.54
N PRO A 154 17.62 11.67 9.33
CA PRO A 154 16.97 10.95 10.42
C PRO A 154 17.97 10.00 11.07
N LYS A 155 17.95 9.94 12.41
CA LYS A 155 18.77 8.99 13.16
C LYS A 155 18.25 7.58 12.93
N GLU A 156 19.14 6.64 12.68
CA GLU A 156 18.80 5.21 12.67
C GLU A 156 18.45 4.76 14.09
N VAL A 157 17.33 4.07 14.20
CA VAL A 157 16.78 3.56 15.46
C VAL A 157 16.31 2.14 15.28
N ASN A 158 16.38 1.38 16.36
CA ASN A 158 15.77 0.06 16.40
C ASN A 158 14.25 0.22 16.43
N TYR A 159 13.55 -0.67 15.72
CA TYR A 159 12.11 -0.72 15.75
C TYR A 159 11.59 -2.15 15.63
N LYS A 160 10.39 -2.38 16.15
CA LYS A 160 9.64 -3.62 16.01
C LYS A 160 8.27 -3.31 15.43
N ILE A 161 7.87 -4.05 14.40
CA ILE A 161 6.53 -3.91 13.79
C ILE A 161 5.76 -5.19 14.05
N LYS A 162 4.63 -5.07 14.73
CA LYS A 162 3.61 -6.12 14.79
C LYS A 162 2.44 -5.71 13.90
N SER A 163 2.34 -6.34 12.74
CA SER A 163 1.34 -6.00 11.71
C SER A 163 0.30 -7.11 11.57
N GLY A 164 -0.94 -6.78 11.25
CA GLY A 164 -1.98 -7.82 11.08
C GLY A 164 -2.50 -8.38 12.40
N ILE A 165 -2.20 -7.72 13.51
CA ILE A 165 -2.56 -8.15 14.86
C ILE A 165 -3.69 -7.30 15.42
N ASP A 166 -4.53 -7.92 16.26
CA ASP A 166 -5.50 -7.16 17.04
C ASP A 166 -4.86 -6.76 18.37
N THR A 167 -4.69 -5.45 18.56
CA THR A 167 -4.00 -4.91 19.74
C THR A 167 -4.75 -5.14 21.05
N ILE A 168 -6.05 -5.48 21.01
CA ILE A 168 -6.86 -5.71 22.21
C ILE A 168 -6.47 -7.04 22.88
N GLU A 169 -6.18 -8.07 22.08
CA GLU A 169 -5.80 -9.41 22.55
C GLU A 169 -4.28 -9.53 22.87
N GLU A 170 -3.51 -8.52 22.50
CA GLU A 170 -2.06 -8.53 22.60
C GLU A 170 -1.57 -7.94 23.92
N LYS A 171 -0.50 -8.53 24.46
CA LYS A 171 0.18 -8.03 25.65
C LYS A 171 1.55 -7.50 25.30
N LEU A 172 1.95 -6.41 25.95
CA LEU A 172 3.29 -5.88 25.82
C LEU A 172 4.30 -6.90 26.33
N ASP A 173 5.28 -7.24 25.50
CA ASP A 173 6.36 -8.16 25.84
C ASP A 173 7.38 -7.50 26.80
N SER A 174 7.41 -6.16 26.83
CA SER A 174 8.33 -5.34 27.64
C SER A 174 7.69 -4.01 28.01
N GLU A 175 8.17 -3.37 29.08
CA GLU A 175 7.76 -2.01 29.44
C GLU A 175 8.15 -1.01 28.35
N VAL A 176 7.25 -0.06 28.07
CA VAL A 176 7.46 1.04 27.13
C VAL A 176 7.42 2.36 27.89
N ASN A 177 8.28 3.33 27.51
CA ASN A 177 8.33 4.61 28.22
C ASN A 177 7.12 5.50 27.91
N ILE A 178 6.67 5.51 26.65
CA ILE A 178 5.62 6.40 26.17
C ILE A 178 4.71 5.61 25.20
N PRO A 179 3.46 5.29 25.59
CA PRO A 179 2.47 4.79 24.65
C PRO A 179 1.91 5.94 23.81
N ILE A 180 1.96 5.80 22.48
CA ILE A 180 1.29 6.70 21.53
C ILE A 180 0.21 5.88 20.82
N THR A 181 -1.05 6.28 20.99
CA THR A 181 -2.19 5.52 20.46
C THR A 181 -3.11 6.42 19.65
N SER A 182 -3.59 5.91 18.53
CA SER A 182 -4.75 6.46 17.81
C SER A 182 -5.90 5.44 17.90
N PRO A 183 -6.57 5.34 19.08
CA PRO A 183 -7.56 4.29 19.30
C PRO A 183 -8.69 4.38 18.27
N PRO A 184 -9.30 3.23 17.92
CA PRO A 184 -10.34 3.16 16.92
C PRO A 184 -11.53 4.07 17.29
N TYR A 185 -11.83 5.05 16.44
CA TYR A 185 -13.11 5.76 16.50
C TYR A 185 -14.24 4.81 16.04
N LEU A 186 -15.50 5.09 16.37
CA LEU A 186 -16.72 4.27 16.12
C LEU A 186 -16.79 3.52 14.76
N GLN A 187 -16.06 3.98 13.72
CA GLN A 187 -16.02 3.39 12.38
C GLN A 187 -14.67 2.73 12.02
N ALA A 188 -13.79 2.43 12.97
CA ALA A 188 -12.46 1.89 12.66
C ALA A 188 -12.50 0.53 11.93
N GLN A 189 -13.59 -0.20 12.12
CA GLN A 189 -14.01 -1.34 11.33
C GLN A 189 -14.04 -1.11 9.81
N GLU A 190 -14.09 0.13 9.35
CA GLU A 190 -14.02 0.49 7.94
C GLU A 190 -12.58 0.61 7.41
N TYR A 191 -11.55 0.72 8.26
CA TYR A 191 -10.16 0.91 7.81
C TYR A 191 -9.63 -0.27 7.01
N ILE A 192 -9.85 -1.52 7.46
CA ILE A 192 -9.49 -2.70 6.64
C ILE A 192 -10.33 -2.76 5.35
N ARG A 193 -11.58 -2.28 5.40
CA ARG A 193 -12.43 -2.23 4.19
C ARG A 193 -11.88 -1.26 3.15
N SER A 194 -11.13 -0.24 3.57
CA SER A 194 -10.52 0.78 2.70
C SER A 194 -9.33 0.27 1.88
N THR A 195 -8.65 -0.75 2.40
CA THR A 195 -7.38 -1.30 1.86
C THR A 195 -7.51 -2.72 1.32
N LYS A 196 -8.73 -3.30 1.34
CA LYS A 196 -8.96 -4.69 0.92
C LYS A 196 -8.44 -4.98 -0.49
N LEU A 197 -8.62 -4.05 -1.43
CA LEU A 197 -8.17 -4.22 -2.82
C LEU A 197 -6.64 -4.26 -2.88
N GLU A 198 -5.99 -3.37 -2.14
CA GLU A 198 -4.55 -3.23 -2.02
C GLU A 198 -3.93 -4.49 -1.42
N LEU A 199 -4.53 -5.03 -0.35
CA LEU A 199 -4.04 -6.25 0.31
C LEU A 199 -4.04 -7.46 -0.62
N PHE A 200 -5.05 -7.62 -1.47
CA PHE A 200 -5.03 -8.71 -2.46
C PHE A 200 -3.85 -8.60 -3.41
N TRP A 201 -3.63 -7.42 -3.97
CA TRP A 201 -2.54 -7.19 -4.90
C TRP A 201 -1.15 -7.29 -4.25
N LEU A 202 -1.06 -7.02 -2.94
CA LEU A 202 0.14 -7.28 -2.13
C LEU A 202 0.41 -8.77 -1.86
N GLY A 203 -0.49 -9.69 -2.24
CA GLY A 203 -0.29 -11.13 -2.06
C GLY A 203 -0.97 -11.75 -0.84
N TYR A 204 -1.80 -11.00 -0.11
CA TYR A 204 -2.52 -11.58 1.02
C TYR A 204 -3.71 -12.44 0.57
N GLU A 205 -3.83 -13.62 1.17
CA GLU A 205 -4.91 -14.57 0.92
C GLU A 205 -6.29 -14.05 1.33
N GLU A 206 -7.34 -14.45 0.60
CA GLU A 206 -8.71 -14.01 0.91
C GLU A 206 -9.15 -14.42 2.32
N SER A 207 -8.77 -15.61 2.79
CA SER A 207 -9.06 -16.10 4.15
C SER A 207 -8.46 -15.18 5.21
N TYR A 208 -7.19 -14.80 5.05
CA TYR A 208 -6.49 -13.91 5.95
C TYR A 208 -7.14 -12.52 6.01
N ILE A 209 -7.43 -11.92 4.84
CA ILE A 209 -8.11 -10.62 4.78
C ILE A 209 -9.52 -10.68 5.41
N ARG A 210 -10.23 -11.82 5.29
CA ARG A 210 -11.52 -12.02 5.95
C ARG A 210 -11.39 -12.11 7.47
N ASN A 211 -10.36 -12.78 7.97
CA ASN A 211 -10.10 -12.92 9.41
C ASN A 211 -9.79 -11.57 10.06
N LEU A 212 -9.02 -10.70 9.39
CA LEU A 212 -8.78 -9.33 9.85
C LEU A 212 -10.10 -8.55 10.09
N LYS A 213 -11.15 -8.85 9.33
CA LYS A 213 -12.48 -8.22 9.49
C LYS A 213 -13.33 -8.84 10.60
N SER A 214 -13.16 -10.14 10.86
CA SER A 214 -14.00 -10.85 11.85
C SER A 214 -13.62 -10.49 13.27
N THR A 215 -12.34 -10.19 13.55
CA THR A 215 -11.90 -9.77 14.88
C THR A 215 -12.66 -8.53 15.36
N MET A 216 -13.04 -7.65 14.43
CA MET A 216 -13.80 -6.41 14.74
C MET A 216 -15.31 -6.62 14.95
N ASN A 217 -15.88 -7.78 14.57
CA ASN A 217 -17.32 -8.05 14.71
C ASN A 217 -17.66 -8.75 16.05
N LEU A 218 -16.67 -9.20 16.81
CA LEU A 218 -16.88 -9.88 18.10
C LEU A 218 -17.18 -8.90 19.25
N GLU A 219 -17.06 -7.59 19.02
CA GLU A 219 -17.13 -6.57 20.08
C GLU A 219 -18.40 -5.69 20.07
N ILE A 220 -19.45 -6.07 19.34
CA ILE A 220 -20.77 -5.40 19.40
C ILE A 220 -21.84 -6.38 19.93
N LYS A 221 -21.52 -7.14 20.98
CA LYS A 221 -22.53 -7.89 21.74
C LYS A 221 -22.44 -7.60 23.22
#